data_AF-A0A1F9ZWE3-F1
#
_entry.id   AF-A0A1F9ZWE3-F1
#
_cell.length_a   1.000
_cell.length_b   1.000
_cell.length_c   1.000
_cell.angle_alpha   90.00
_cell.angle_beta   90.00
_cell.angle_gamma   90.00
#
_symmetry.space_group_name_H-M   'P 1'
#
loop_
_entity.id
_entity.type
_entity.pdbx_description
1 polymer ?
#
loop_
_entity_poly.entity_id
_entity_poly.type
_entity_poly.pdbx_seq_one_letter_code
_entity_poly.pdbx_strand_id
1 'polypeptide(L)'
;MSQFDEEVLHLLNHAGESLLADAVFVAFTLLGMLTVSLMAAPFLWAKGKREPAIDLVLSVIIVSVLIGLVKLAVDRDRPFESLDGAVQTISFYGLAETSGSSFPSGHAARIFTVATIISLNVRFPVRIVAFAIAVVVALSRVFLGLHWPTDVMAGALLGILVAFAMARLGTFWRPYSAFRHRVVALLGRIRMAR
;
A
#
# COMPACT_ATOMS: atom_id res chain seq x y z
N MET A 1 -20.38 6.66 -11.83
CA MET A 1 -18.93 6.91 -11.95
C MET A 1 -18.70 8.40 -12.12
N SER A 2 -17.53 8.94 -11.75
CA SER A 2 -17.21 10.35 -12.03
C SER A 2 -16.58 10.49 -13.42
N GLN A 3 -16.84 11.60 -14.12
CA GLN A 3 -16.21 11.91 -15.41
C GLN A 3 -14.67 11.88 -15.30
N PHE A 4 -14.13 12.38 -14.19
CA PHE A 4 -12.69 12.36 -13.91
C PHE A 4 -12.11 10.94 -13.86
N ASP A 5 -12.82 9.99 -13.24
CA ASP A 5 -12.34 8.60 -13.14
C ASP A 5 -12.22 7.95 -14.52
N GLU A 6 -13.20 8.16 -15.39
CA GLU A 6 -13.21 7.60 -16.75
C GLU A 6 -12.14 8.26 -17.64
N GLU A 7 -12.05 9.59 -17.65
CA GLU A 7 -11.06 10.32 -18.46
C GLU A 7 -9.63 9.90 -18.13
N VAL A 8 -9.30 9.85 -16.83
CA VAL A 8 -7.95 9.48 -16.39
C VAL A 8 -7.70 7.99 -16.60
N LEU A 9 -8.71 7.13 -16.44
CA LEU A 9 -8.57 5.71 -16.73
C LEU A 9 -8.26 5.49 -18.21
N HIS A 10 -9.05 6.07 -19.12
CA HIS A 10 -8.82 5.93 -20.57
C HIS A 10 -7.47 6.49 -21.00
N LEU A 11 -6.98 7.56 -20.35
CA LEU A 11 -5.66 8.10 -20.61
C LEU A 11 -4.52 7.20 -20.15
N LEU A 12 -4.70 6.39 -19.10
CA LEU A 12 -3.61 5.64 -18.48
C LEU A 12 -3.68 4.14 -18.75
N ASN A 13 -4.84 3.60 -19.09
CA ASN A 13 -5.06 2.17 -19.30
C ASN A 13 -4.53 1.72 -20.67
N HIS A 14 -3.39 1.01 -20.66
CA HIS A 14 -2.75 0.44 -21.86
C HIS A 14 -2.32 -1.02 -21.61
N ALA A 15 -3.06 -1.73 -20.76
CA ALA A 15 -2.69 -3.07 -20.30
C ALA A 15 -2.85 -4.11 -21.41
N GLY A 16 -1.78 -4.75 -21.87
CA GLY A 16 -1.83 -5.73 -22.96
C GLY A 16 -1.35 -5.18 -24.30
N GLU A 17 -1.04 -3.89 -24.38
CA GLU A 17 -0.45 -3.29 -25.60
C GLU A 17 1.05 -3.59 -25.73
N SER A 18 1.76 -3.78 -24.61
CA SER A 18 3.19 -4.05 -24.60
C SER A 18 3.59 -4.98 -23.46
N LEU A 19 4.09 -6.16 -23.81
CA LEU A 19 4.56 -7.18 -22.85
C LEU A 19 5.57 -6.62 -21.84
N LEU A 20 6.47 -5.73 -22.29
CA LEU A 20 7.46 -5.12 -21.42
C LEU A 20 6.81 -4.16 -20.41
N ALA A 21 5.91 -3.29 -20.87
CA ALA A 21 5.19 -2.36 -20.00
C ALA A 21 4.36 -3.13 -18.97
N ASP A 22 3.62 -4.15 -19.42
CA ASP A 22 2.82 -5.02 -18.58
C ASP A 22 3.68 -5.70 -17.51
N ALA A 23 4.80 -6.30 -17.90
CA ALA A 23 5.71 -6.96 -16.95
C ALA A 23 6.25 -5.98 -15.91
N VAL A 24 6.60 -4.75 -16.32
CA VAL A 24 7.09 -3.70 -15.41
C VAL A 24 5.99 -3.28 -14.42
N PHE A 25 4.79 -2.94 -14.90
CA PHE A 25 3.71 -2.49 -14.03
C PHE A 25 3.17 -3.60 -13.12
N VAL A 26 3.17 -4.86 -13.60
CA VAL A 26 2.89 -6.02 -12.77
C VAL A 26 3.96 -6.19 -11.69
N ALA A 27 5.25 -6.09 -12.03
CA ALA A 27 6.32 -6.19 -11.04
C ALA A 27 6.20 -5.11 -9.96
N PHE A 28 5.88 -3.86 -10.33
CA PHE A 28 5.60 -2.81 -9.36
C PHE A 28 4.37 -3.13 -8.51
N THR A 29 3.30 -3.67 -9.09
CA THR A 29 2.10 -3.99 -8.31
C THR A 29 2.37 -4.97 -7.16
N LEU A 30 3.36 -5.85 -7.30
CA LEU A 30 3.74 -6.80 -6.25
C LEU A 30 4.17 -6.10 -4.96
N LEU A 31 4.79 -4.92 -5.06
CA LEU A 31 5.24 -4.15 -3.89
C LEU A 31 4.07 -3.71 -3.00
N GLY A 32 2.90 -3.48 -3.60
CA GLY A 32 1.68 -3.13 -2.89
C GLY A 32 0.97 -4.33 -2.25
N MET A 33 1.46 -5.57 -2.42
CA MET A 33 0.88 -6.74 -1.74
C MET A 33 1.19 -6.71 -0.25
N LEU A 34 0.28 -7.26 0.57
CA LEU A 34 0.43 -7.30 2.03
C LEU A 34 1.78 -7.92 2.43
N THR A 35 2.08 -9.11 1.91
CA THR A 35 3.30 -9.84 2.25
C THR A 35 4.55 -9.05 1.90
N VAL A 36 4.61 -8.46 0.71
CA VAL A 36 5.76 -7.68 0.24
C VAL A 36 5.90 -6.35 1.00
N SER A 37 4.79 -5.66 1.27
CA SER A 37 4.77 -4.44 2.08
C SER A 37 5.32 -4.68 3.50
N LEU A 38 5.04 -5.83 4.10
CA LEU A 38 5.59 -6.21 5.42
C LEU A 38 7.11 -6.45 5.38
N MET A 39 7.69 -6.80 4.23
CA MET A 39 9.15 -7.00 4.10
C MET A 39 9.96 -5.69 4.25
N ALA A 40 9.32 -4.53 4.26
CA ALA A 40 9.96 -3.26 4.59
C ALA A 40 10.35 -3.13 6.08
N ALA A 41 9.69 -3.87 6.99
CA ALA A 41 10.02 -3.83 8.42
C ALA A 41 11.43 -4.37 8.74
N PRO A 42 11.86 -5.54 8.19
CA PRO A 42 13.24 -5.99 8.29
C PRO A 42 14.30 -4.97 7.85
N PHE A 43 14.02 -4.20 6.79
CA PHE A 43 14.91 -3.13 6.34
C PHE A 43 15.08 -2.03 7.40
N LEU A 44 13.98 -1.53 7.98
CA LEU A 44 14.03 -0.56 9.07
C LEU A 44 14.73 -1.12 10.30
N TRP A 45 14.47 -2.38 10.63
CA TRP A 45 15.13 -3.07 11.72
C TRP A 45 16.66 -3.13 11.54
N ALA A 46 17.13 -3.48 10.35
CA ALA A 46 18.54 -3.53 10.00
C ALA A 46 19.23 -2.15 10.08
N LYS A 47 18.48 -1.06 9.82
CA LYS A 47 18.94 0.33 9.98
C LYS A 47 18.88 0.83 11.43
N GLY A 48 18.58 -0.02 12.40
CA GLY A 48 18.45 0.33 13.82
C GLY A 48 17.14 1.05 14.16
N LYS A 49 16.21 1.18 13.21
CA LYS A 49 14.89 1.80 13.39
C LYS A 49 13.87 0.76 13.86
N ARG A 50 14.14 0.14 15.00
CA ARG A 50 13.39 -1.03 15.49
C ARG A 50 11.96 -0.71 15.91
N GLU A 51 11.73 0.37 16.67
CA GLU A 51 10.36 0.80 17.02
C GLU A 51 9.54 1.20 15.77
N PRO A 52 10.08 2.00 14.82
CA PRO A 52 9.41 2.25 13.54
C PRO A 52 9.11 1.00 12.70
N ALA A 53 9.92 -0.06 12.81
CA ALA A 53 9.62 -1.32 12.14
C ALA A 53 8.37 -1.99 12.72
N ILE A 54 8.15 -1.89 14.04
CA ILE A 54 6.91 -2.34 14.68
C ILE A 54 5.73 -1.47 14.23
N ASP A 55 5.92 -0.14 14.21
CA ASP A 55 4.89 0.80 13.73
C ASP A 55 4.49 0.47 12.27
N LEU A 56 5.45 0.10 11.41
CA LEU A 56 5.18 -0.31 10.02
C LEU A 56 4.29 -1.54 9.95
N VAL A 57 4.65 -2.62 10.66
CA VAL A 57 3.89 -3.88 10.65
C VAL A 57 2.45 -3.63 11.11
N LEU A 58 2.29 -2.93 12.24
CA LEU A 58 0.97 -2.64 12.78
C LEU A 58 0.17 -1.74 11.84
N SER A 59 0.78 -0.70 11.27
CA SER A 59 0.09 0.20 10.33
C SER A 59 -0.39 -0.55 9.07
N VAL A 60 0.43 -1.44 8.51
CA VAL A 60 0.08 -2.24 7.33
C VAL A 60 -1.06 -3.23 7.63
N ILE A 61 -1.08 -3.83 8.83
CA ILE A 61 -2.19 -4.69 9.25
C ILE A 61 -3.46 -3.87 9.46
N ILE A 62 -3.38 -2.77 10.21
CA ILE A 62 -4.51 -1.89 10.52
C ILE A 62 -5.12 -1.34 9.23
N VAL A 63 -4.31 -0.81 8.31
CA VAL A 63 -4.83 -0.28 7.03
C VAL A 63 -5.51 -1.37 6.22
N SER A 64 -4.98 -2.60 6.22
CA SER A 64 -5.59 -3.72 5.49
C SER A 64 -6.93 -4.15 6.09
N VAL A 65 -7.05 -4.15 7.41
CA VAL A 65 -8.33 -4.38 8.10
C VAL A 65 -9.33 -3.27 7.76
N LEU A 66 -8.90 -2.00 7.82
CA LEU A 66 -9.76 -0.85 7.48
C LEU A 66 -10.24 -0.91 6.02
N ILE A 67 -9.38 -1.29 5.07
CA ILE A 67 -9.78 -1.52 3.67
C ILE A 67 -10.87 -2.58 3.61
N GLY A 68 -10.68 -3.73 4.28
CA GLY A 68 -11.68 -4.79 4.32
C GLY A 68 -13.03 -4.30 4.86
N LEU A 69 -13.02 -3.55 5.96
CA LEU A 69 -14.24 -2.98 6.55
C LEU A 69 -14.93 -1.98 5.61
N VAL A 70 -14.16 -1.10 4.95
CA VAL A 70 -14.73 -0.15 3.98
C VAL A 70 -15.31 -0.88 2.77
N LYS A 71 -14.65 -1.93 2.28
CA LYS A 71 -15.15 -2.75 1.16
C LYS A 71 -16.44 -3.50 1.48
N LEU A 72 -16.71 -3.81 2.76
CA LEU A 72 -18.00 -4.37 3.18
C LEU A 72 -19.12 -3.33 3.20
N ALA A 73 -18.78 -2.04 3.31
CA ALA A 73 -19.75 -0.94 3.39
C ALA A 73 -19.96 -0.24 2.05
N VAL A 74 -18.95 -0.26 1.17
CA VAL A 74 -18.95 0.39 -0.14
C VAL A 74 -18.91 -0.70 -1.20
N ASP A 75 -20.01 -0.89 -1.91
CA ASP A 75 -20.07 -1.78 -3.07
C ASP A 75 -19.83 -0.96 -4.34
N ARG A 76 -18.56 -0.87 -4.75
CA ARG A 76 -18.16 -0.13 -5.94
C ARG A 76 -17.61 -1.10 -6.97
N ASP A 77 -18.25 -1.13 -8.13
CA ASP A 77 -17.81 -1.92 -9.28
C ASP A 77 -16.42 -1.47 -9.76
N ARG A 78 -15.65 -2.44 -10.23
CA ARG A 78 -14.32 -2.20 -10.81
C ARG A 78 -14.44 -1.69 -12.25
N PRO A 79 -13.39 -1.04 -12.79
CA PRO A 79 -13.40 -0.57 -14.18
C PRO A 79 -13.79 -1.62 -15.20
N PHE A 80 -13.23 -2.82 -15.09
CA PHE A 80 -13.51 -3.92 -16.01
C PHE A 80 -14.91 -4.56 -15.84
N GLU A 81 -15.60 -4.27 -14.75
CA GLU A 81 -16.99 -4.70 -14.52
C GLU A 81 -17.97 -3.65 -15.08
N SER A 82 -17.67 -2.36 -14.91
CA SER A 82 -18.55 -1.28 -15.37
C SER A 82 -18.41 -0.94 -16.85
N LEU A 83 -17.24 -1.17 -17.46
CA LEU A 83 -16.91 -0.75 -18.82
C LEU A 83 -16.64 -1.98 -19.70
N ASP A 84 -17.72 -2.65 -20.11
CA ASP A 84 -17.71 -3.89 -20.90
C ASP A 84 -16.86 -3.78 -22.17
N GLY A 85 -15.67 -4.40 -22.16
CA GLY A 85 -14.72 -4.39 -23.27
C GLY A 85 -14.00 -3.06 -23.55
N ALA A 86 -14.35 -1.97 -22.86
CA ALA A 86 -13.73 -0.65 -23.05
C ALA A 86 -12.49 -0.42 -22.15
N VAL A 87 -12.17 -1.38 -21.27
CA VAL A 87 -10.98 -1.35 -20.40
C VAL A 87 -10.16 -2.61 -20.62
N GLN A 88 -8.88 -2.43 -20.93
CA GLN A 88 -7.95 -3.55 -21.00
C GLN A 88 -7.52 -3.93 -19.58
N THR A 89 -7.59 -5.20 -19.23
CA THR A 89 -7.32 -5.64 -17.86
C THR A 89 -6.38 -6.82 -17.82
N ILE A 90 -5.29 -6.66 -17.07
CA ILE A 90 -4.40 -7.76 -16.74
C ILE A 90 -4.63 -8.13 -15.27
N SER A 91 -5.33 -9.25 -15.09
CA SER A 91 -5.51 -9.91 -13.80
C SER A 91 -4.63 -11.16 -13.76
N PHE A 92 -3.43 -11.03 -13.19
CA PHE A 92 -2.46 -12.13 -13.09
C PHE A 92 -2.55 -12.83 -11.71
N TYR A 93 -2.50 -14.17 -11.66
CA TYR A 93 -2.26 -15.03 -10.48
C TYR A 93 -2.68 -14.47 -9.10
N GLY A 94 -3.96 -14.16 -8.88
CA GLY A 94 -4.46 -13.69 -7.57
C GLY A 94 -4.00 -12.29 -7.15
N LEU A 95 -3.38 -11.50 -8.03
CA LEU A 95 -3.02 -10.09 -7.84
C LEU A 95 -4.21 -9.13 -8.01
N ALA A 96 -5.25 -9.60 -8.66
CA ALA A 96 -6.56 -9.03 -8.57
C ALA A 96 -7.31 -9.78 -7.48
N GLU A 97 -7.70 -9.06 -6.44
CA GLU A 97 -8.92 -9.38 -5.72
C GLU A 97 -10.05 -9.29 -6.76
N THR A 98 -10.28 -10.37 -7.53
CA THR A 98 -11.31 -10.45 -8.59
C THR A 98 -12.71 -10.61 -8.01
N SER A 99 -12.84 -10.53 -6.68
CA SER A 99 -14.11 -10.52 -5.98
C SER A 99 -14.12 -9.38 -4.97
N GLY A 100 -15.24 -8.67 -4.94
CA GLY A 100 -15.50 -7.57 -4.01
C GLY A 100 -15.09 -6.19 -4.51
N SER A 101 -15.57 -5.18 -3.78
CA SER A 101 -15.48 -3.77 -4.11
C SER A 101 -14.11 -3.26 -4.54
N SER A 102 -14.12 -2.34 -5.51
CA SER A 102 -12.95 -1.61 -6.00
C SER A 102 -12.41 -0.59 -4.97
N PHE A 103 -13.26 -0.08 -4.08
CA PHE A 103 -12.93 1.06 -3.22
C PHE A 103 -12.64 0.65 -1.76
N PRO A 104 -11.58 1.18 -1.13
CA PRO A 104 -10.43 1.87 -1.72
C PRO A 104 -9.39 0.87 -2.25
N SER A 105 -8.38 1.37 -2.97
CA SER A 105 -7.29 0.52 -3.45
C SER A 105 -6.39 0.03 -2.32
N GLY A 106 -6.38 -1.30 -2.11
CA GLY A 106 -5.55 -1.93 -1.08
C GLY A 106 -4.05 -1.85 -1.36
N HIS A 107 -3.65 -1.95 -2.62
CA HIS A 107 -2.25 -1.82 -3.04
C HIS A 107 -1.71 -0.40 -2.77
N ALA A 108 -2.48 0.62 -3.16
CA ALA A 108 -2.14 2.01 -2.90
C ALA A 108 -2.03 2.28 -1.39
N ALA A 109 -3.00 1.87 -0.58
CA ALA A 109 -2.94 2.16 0.85
C ALA A 109 -1.73 1.52 1.55
N ARG A 110 -1.42 0.26 1.25
CA ARG A 110 -0.28 -0.45 1.87
C ARG A 110 1.05 0.19 1.48
N ILE A 111 1.27 0.48 0.19
CA ILE A 111 2.56 1.05 -0.23
C ILE A 111 2.74 2.50 0.24
N PHE A 112 1.68 3.30 0.30
CA PHE A 112 1.73 4.65 0.87
C PHE A 112 1.92 4.64 2.39
N THR A 113 1.41 3.60 3.08
CA THR A 113 1.71 3.36 4.50
C THR A 113 3.21 3.12 4.69
N VAL A 114 3.80 2.22 3.90
CA VAL A 114 5.24 1.93 3.91
C VAL A 114 6.07 3.18 3.61
N ALA A 115 5.74 3.91 2.53
CA ALA A 115 6.44 5.12 2.13
C ALA A 115 6.39 6.19 3.23
N THR A 116 5.23 6.38 3.87
CA THR A 116 5.06 7.35 4.96
C THR A 116 5.94 6.99 6.16
N ILE A 117 5.90 5.74 6.65
CA ILE A 117 6.75 5.32 7.78
C ILE A 117 8.24 5.46 7.45
N ILE A 118 8.67 5.07 6.25
CA ILE A 118 10.06 5.25 5.81
C ILE A 118 10.41 6.74 5.80
N SER A 119 9.55 7.60 5.27
CA SER A 119 9.83 9.04 5.15
C SER A 119 9.99 9.76 6.49
N LEU A 120 9.26 9.30 7.51
CA LEU A 120 9.34 9.85 8.88
C LEU A 120 10.61 9.40 9.61
N ASN A 121 11.25 8.32 9.18
CA ASN A 121 12.31 7.65 9.93
C ASN A 121 13.67 7.56 9.20
N VAL A 122 13.67 7.79 7.88
CA VAL A 122 14.85 7.69 7.01
C VAL A 122 14.99 8.97 6.19
N ARG A 123 16.23 9.47 6.07
CA ARG A 123 16.54 10.74 5.39
C ARG A 123 16.59 10.59 3.86
N PHE A 124 16.81 11.71 3.19
CA PHE A 124 17.14 11.77 1.76
C PHE A 124 18.34 10.86 1.43
N PRO A 125 18.36 10.18 0.26
CA PRO A 125 17.32 10.18 -0.79
C PRO A 125 16.20 9.15 -0.58
N VAL A 126 16.34 8.26 0.41
CA VAL A 126 15.45 7.09 0.59
C VAL A 126 13.98 7.46 0.71
N ARG A 127 13.65 8.55 1.42
CA ARG A 127 12.26 9.01 1.54
C ARG A 127 11.61 9.37 0.20
N ILE A 128 12.38 9.94 -0.74
CA ILE A 128 11.86 10.34 -2.05
C ILE A 128 11.64 9.10 -2.90
N VAL A 129 12.61 8.18 -2.89
CA VAL A 129 12.51 6.90 -3.59
C VAL A 129 11.29 6.10 -3.11
N ALA A 130 11.03 6.08 -1.80
CA ALA A 130 9.87 5.37 -1.25
C ALA A 130 8.52 5.93 -1.77
N PHE A 131 8.37 7.25 -1.83
CA PHE A 131 7.17 7.87 -2.41
C PHE A 131 7.10 7.72 -3.93
N ALA A 132 8.22 7.79 -4.63
CA ALA A 132 8.26 7.54 -6.07
C ALA A 132 7.77 6.12 -6.39
N ILE A 133 8.25 5.12 -5.64
CA ILE A 133 7.76 3.73 -5.75
C ILE A 133 6.25 3.69 -5.45
N ALA A 134 5.79 4.31 -4.36
CA ALA A 134 4.37 4.32 -4.01
C ALA A 134 3.48 4.90 -5.12
N VAL A 135 3.93 5.98 -5.77
CA VAL A 135 3.25 6.59 -6.92
C VAL A 135 3.21 5.64 -8.12
N VAL A 136 4.33 4.98 -8.45
CA VAL A 136 4.37 4.01 -9.56
C VAL A 136 3.44 2.81 -9.30
N VAL A 137 3.39 2.32 -8.06
CA VAL A 137 2.44 1.26 -7.66
C VAL A 137 1.00 1.74 -7.74
N ALA A 138 0.70 2.98 -7.36
CA ALA A 138 -0.63 3.57 -7.51
C ALA A 138 -1.04 3.65 -8.99
N LEU A 139 -0.15 4.17 -9.84
CA LEU A 139 -0.38 4.27 -11.29
C LEU A 139 -0.54 2.89 -11.93
N SER A 140 0.19 1.87 -11.47
CA SER A 140 0.05 0.50 -12.01
C SER A 140 -1.38 -0.04 -11.85
N ARG A 141 -2.11 0.37 -10.81
CA ARG A 141 -3.49 -0.09 -10.59
C ARG A 141 -4.47 0.48 -11.61
N VAL A 142 -4.24 1.72 -12.07
CA VAL A 142 -5.04 2.35 -13.11
C VAL A 142 -4.59 1.85 -14.49
N PHE A 143 -3.27 1.77 -14.71
CA PHE A 143 -2.68 1.23 -15.94
C PHE A 143 -3.24 -0.17 -16.26
N LEU A 144 -3.28 -1.06 -15.27
CA LEU A 144 -3.75 -2.45 -15.41
C LEU A 144 -5.28 -2.59 -15.45
N GLY A 145 -6.05 -1.49 -15.37
CA GLY A 145 -7.52 -1.51 -15.42
C GLY A 145 -8.19 -2.02 -14.14
N LEU A 146 -7.46 -2.10 -13.02
CA LEU A 146 -7.92 -2.80 -11.81
C LEU A 146 -8.66 -1.89 -10.81
N HIS A 147 -8.44 -0.58 -10.87
CA HIS A 147 -9.02 0.40 -9.96
C HIS A 147 -9.26 1.74 -10.64
N TRP A 148 -10.25 2.47 -10.15
CA TRP A 148 -10.47 3.86 -10.53
C TRP A 148 -9.41 4.77 -9.92
N PRO A 149 -9.06 5.90 -10.56
CA PRO A 149 -8.15 6.91 -10.01
C PRO A 149 -8.52 7.35 -8.59
N THR A 150 -9.80 7.55 -8.31
CA THR A 150 -10.28 7.92 -6.97
C THR A 150 -10.12 6.80 -5.93
N ASP A 151 -10.18 5.52 -6.32
CA ASP A 151 -9.90 4.39 -5.41
C ASP A 151 -8.44 4.42 -4.95
N VAL A 152 -7.54 4.75 -5.88
CA VAL A 152 -6.09 4.85 -5.65
C VAL A 152 -5.76 6.05 -4.78
N MET A 153 -6.38 7.21 -5.04
CA MET A 153 -6.22 8.41 -4.23
C MET A 153 -6.72 8.20 -2.79
N ALA A 154 -7.90 7.59 -2.62
CA ALA A 154 -8.45 7.27 -1.31
C ALA A 154 -7.59 6.26 -0.55
N GLY A 155 -7.09 5.23 -1.24
CA GLY A 155 -6.14 4.27 -0.68
C GLY A 155 -4.86 4.98 -0.20
N ALA A 156 -4.24 5.79 -1.05
CA ALA A 156 -3.04 6.55 -0.71
C ALA A 156 -3.25 7.44 0.53
N LEU A 157 -4.35 8.19 0.56
CA LEU A 157 -4.71 9.04 1.70
C LEU A 157 -4.89 8.22 2.98
N LEU A 158 -5.66 7.13 2.92
CA LEU A 158 -5.88 6.25 4.07
C LEU A 158 -4.55 5.69 4.62
N GLY A 159 -3.66 5.23 3.74
CA GLY A 159 -2.35 4.73 4.13
C GLY A 159 -1.46 5.78 4.81
N ILE A 160 -1.43 7.00 4.26
CA ILE A 160 -0.69 8.12 4.86
C ILE A 160 -1.25 8.44 6.25
N LEU A 161 -2.58 8.53 6.39
CA LEU A 161 -3.23 8.88 7.66
C LEU A 161 -2.98 7.83 8.73
N VAL A 162 -3.11 6.53 8.41
CA VAL A 162 -2.85 5.44 9.36
C VAL A 162 -1.38 5.45 9.81
N ALA A 163 -0.44 5.54 8.87
CA ALA A 163 0.99 5.59 9.19
C ALA A 163 1.35 6.79 10.08
N PHE A 164 0.80 7.96 9.76
CA PHE A 164 1.03 9.17 10.55
C PHE A 164 0.42 9.06 11.95
N ALA A 165 -0.81 8.56 12.07
CA ALA A 165 -1.47 8.34 13.34
C ALA A 165 -0.67 7.38 14.23
N MET A 166 -0.19 6.26 13.68
CA MET A 166 0.63 5.28 14.40
C MET A 166 1.97 5.88 14.86
N ALA A 167 2.65 6.63 14.00
CA ALA A 167 3.90 7.30 14.37
C ALA A 167 3.68 8.32 15.49
N ARG A 168 2.56 9.06 15.48
CA ARG A 168 2.20 10.03 16.53
C ARG A 168 1.76 9.35 17.82
N LEU A 169 0.94 8.31 17.77
CA LEU A 169 0.56 7.52 18.95
C LEU A 169 1.79 7.03 19.70
N GLY A 170 2.81 6.64 18.94
CA GLY A 170 4.14 6.31 19.45
C GLY A 170 4.80 7.38 20.31
N THR A 171 4.57 8.67 20.06
CA THR A 171 5.25 9.75 20.78
C THR A 171 4.50 10.24 22.01
N PHE A 172 3.17 10.18 22.02
CA PHE A 172 2.37 10.74 23.13
C PHE A 172 1.65 9.70 23.98
N TRP A 173 1.33 8.51 23.46
CA TRP A 173 0.58 7.49 24.20
C TRP A 173 1.53 6.50 24.88
N ARG A 174 1.79 6.76 26.18
CA ARG A 174 2.75 5.98 27.00
C ARG A 174 2.54 4.46 26.97
N PRO A 175 1.30 3.91 27.05
CA PRO A 175 1.08 2.47 26.97
C PRO A 175 1.60 1.86 25.67
N TYR A 176 1.34 2.50 24.53
CA TYR A 176 1.82 2.03 23.23
C TYR A 176 3.34 2.16 23.07
N SER A 177 3.91 3.28 23.53
CA SER A 177 5.38 3.43 23.55
C SER A 177 6.05 2.37 24.42
N ALA A 178 5.49 2.04 25.58
CA ALA A 178 6.01 0.98 26.44
C ALA A 178 5.87 -0.40 25.78
N PHE A 179 4.74 -0.66 25.11
CA PHE A 179 4.51 -1.89 24.37
C PHE A 179 5.57 -2.12 23.29
N ARG A 180 5.75 -1.19 22.35
CA ARG A 180 6.73 -1.35 21.26
C ARG A 180 8.15 -1.50 21.79
N HIS A 181 8.50 -0.78 22.87
CA HIS A 181 9.81 -0.90 23.50
C HIS A 181 10.05 -2.30 24.10
N ARG A 182 9.04 -2.86 24.78
CA ARG A 182 9.08 -4.23 25.31
C ARG A 182 9.22 -5.26 24.19
N VAL A 183 8.48 -5.10 23.09
CA VAL A 183 8.60 -5.98 21.91
C VAL A 183 10.02 -5.93 21.34
N VAL A 184 10.59 -4.73 21.18
CA VAL A 184 11.97 -4.57 20.70
C VAL A 184 12.98 -5.21 21.65
N ALA A 185 12.83 -5.03 22.96
CA ALA A 185 13.70 -5.64 23.97
C ALA A 185 13.62 -7.18 23.94
N LEU A 186 12.41 -7.74 23.83
CA LEU A 186 12.18 -9.18 23.74
C LEU A 186 12.86 -9.78 22.49
N LEU A 187 12.63 -9.19 21.31
CA LEU A 187 13.25 -9.63 20.06
C LEU A 187 14.77 -9.46 20.06
N GLY A 188 15.29 -8.46 20.78
CA GLY A 188 16.72 -8.27 20.98
C GLY A 188 17.38 -9.37 21.82
N ARG A 189 16.71 -9.85 22.88
CA ARG A 189 17.21 -10.93 23.74
C ARG A 189 17.31 -12.27 23.00
N ILE A 190 16.34 -12.57 22.13
CA ILE A 190 16.35 -13.80 21.31
C ILE A 190 17.62 -13.88 20.44
N ARG A 191 18.19 -12.74 20.04
CA ARG A 191 19.40 -12.68 19.21
C ARG A 191 20.71 -12.88 19.98
N MET A 192 20.72 -12.69 21.31
CA MET A 192 21.90 -12.89 22.17
C MET A 192 21.95 -14.28 22.84
N ALA A 193 20.85 -15.04 22.77
CA ALA A 193 20.77 -16.42 23.27
C ALA A 193 21.18 -17.48 22.23
N ARG A 194 21.75 -17.05 21.10
CA ARG A 194 22.35 -17.87 20.04
C ARG A 194 23.80 -17.44 19.86
#